data_AF-S0DET0-F1
#
_entry.id   AF-S0DET0-F1
#
_cell.length_a   1.000
_cell.length_b   1.000
_cell.length_c   1.000
_cell.angle_alpha   90.00
_cell.angle_beta   90.00
_cell.angle_gamma   90.00
#
_symmetry.space_group_name_H-M   'P 1'
#
loop_
_entity.id
_entity.type
_entity.pdbx_description
1 polymer ?
#
loop_
_entity_poly.entity_id
_entity_poly.type
_entity_poly.pdbx_seq_one_letter_code
_entity_poly.pdbx_strand_id
1 'polypeptide(L)'
;MTMHTIKPFYFPTTVTFVDDSPTFLSNLCLQLDPSLAFRFFSSPGEALEFVNSRPRPGPSDEPIFAPFRDRTDEDVAQQVIALSVNTVRKQVHNAHRFRATSVVVVDYDMPGMNGLEFCRRMTDPSVRKIMLTGKADEHIAVQSFNEGIIHRFIRKQDALAFPALNRAVRDLQNAYFDDVCQSILDTLAVSEYAFLRDEALATRVADLSSSLGIVEHYLSYCPGGLLMLDSAGKSYLLIVHTAETLRGLREIAVEQDAPAGFLNALDSRHSLPYFWQSGGDYPADCTAWQDYMHPATQLSGRHEYVYAIIPNPPGLDLGRVFSYDSYLERLDRDM
;
A
#
# COMPACT_ATOMS: atom_id res chain seq x y z
N MET A 1 13.38 16.92 0.08
CA MET A 1 13.79 15.78 0.93
C MET A 1 12.55 14.92 1.04
N THR A 2 12.49 13.80 0.34
CA THR A 2 11.38 12.84 0.44
C THR A 2 11.46 12.19 1.82
N MET A 3 10.53 12.52 2.70
CA MET A 3 10.42 11.83 3.99
C MET A 3 10.07 10.37 3.68
N HIS A 4 10.93 9.44 4.09
CA HIS A 4 10.65 8.01 3.93
C HIS A 4 9.66 7.60 5.01
N THR A 5 8.38 7.57 4.67
CA THR A 5 7.30 7.08 5.53
C THR A 5 6.83 5.71 5.07
N ILE A 6 6.44 4.86 6.02
CA ILE A 6 5.79 3.59 5.75
C ILE A 6 4.32 3.87 5.44
N LYS A 7 3.84 3.33 4.32
CA LYS A 7 2.45 3.46 3.92
C LYS A 7 1.59 2.53 4.78
N PRO A 8 0.43 2.99 5.30
CA PRO A 8 -0.51 2.12 6.00
C PRO A 8 -1.00 0.98 5.10
N PHE A 9 -1.07 1.20 3.79
CA PHE A 9 -1.28 0.14 2.83
C PHE A 9 -0.67 0.47 1.48
N TYR A 10 -0.33 -0.59 0.75
CA TYR A 10 0.13 -0.52 -0.62
C TYR A 10 -0.19 -1.84 -1.30
N PHE A 11 -0.62 -1.76 -2.56
CA PHE A 11 -0.80 -2.93 -3.41
C PHE A 11 -0.57 -2.54 -4.87
N PRO A 12 -0.19 -3.49 -5.73
CA PRO A 12 -0.08 -3.23 -7.16
C PRO A 12 -1.41 -2.75 -7.74
N THR A 13 -1.35 -1.74 -8.61
CA THR A 13 -2.53 -1.11 -9.21
C THR A 13 -2.43 -1.18 -10.73
N THR A 14 -3.57 -1.08 -11.40
CA THR A 14 -3.61 -1.16 -12.86
C THR A 14 -3.29 0.20 -13.47
N VAL A 15 -2.38 0.22 -14.45
CA VAL A 15 -2.09 1.41 -15.25
C VAL A 15 -3.00 1.41 -16.48
N THR A 16 -3.68 2.53 -16.72
CA THR A 16 -4.55 2.68 -17.89
C THR A 16 -3.82 3.44 -18.98
N PHE A 17 -3.68 2.82 -20.14
CA PHE A 17 -3.06 3.39 -21.33
C PHE A 17 -4.13 3.72 -22.36
N VAL A 18 -4.11 4.95 -22.87
CA VAL A 18 -5.09 5.45 -23.85
C VAL A 18 -4.33 6.01 -25.04
N ASP A 19 -4.47 5.38 -26.18
CA ASP A 19 -3.82 5.75 -27.44
C ASP A 19 -4.66 5.25 -28.60
N ASP A 20 -4.87 6.06 -29.63
CA ASP A 20 -5.69 5.69 -30.79
C ASP A 20 -4.91 4.80 -31.79
N SER A 21 -3.58 4.70 -31.64
CA SER A 21 -2.72 3.88 -32.48
C SER A 21 -2.57 2.46 -31.94
N PRO A 22 -3.23 1.44 -32.53
CA PRO A 22 -3.09 0.05 -32.07
C PRO A 22 -1.65 -0.46 -32.23
N THR A 23 -0.91 0.03 -33.24
CA THR A 23 0.50 -0.35 -33.46
C THR A 23 1.40 0.15 -32.34
N PHE A 24 1.14 1.35 -31.81
CA PHE A 24 1.89 1.88 -30.67
C PHE A 24 1.62 1.07 -29.42
N LEU A 25 0.35 0.74 -29.15
CA LEU A 25 -0.05 -0.06 -27.99
C LEU A 25 0.58 -1.47 -28.00
N SER A 26 0.61 -2.14 -29.16
CA SER A 26 1.25 -3.45 -29.28
C SER A 26 2.76 -3.39 -29.04
N ASN A 27 3.44 -2.33 -29.50
CA ASN A 27 4.86 -2.14 -29.23
C ASN A 27 5.11 -1.86 -27.74
N LEU A 28 4.27 -1.02 -27.15
CA LEU A 28 4.32 -0.68 -25.73
C LEU A 28 4.18 -1.94 -24.87
N CYS A 29 3.25 -2.85 -25.19
CA CYS A 29 3.07 -4.12 -24.49
C CYS A 29 4.36 -4.95 -24.36
N LEU A 30 5.23 -4.93 -25.38
CA LEU A 30 6.47 -5.70 -25.40
C LEU A 30 7.60 -5.07 -24.55
N GLN A 31 7.47 -3.79 -24.19
CA GLN A 31 8.50 -3.01 -23.48
C GLN A 31 8.13 -2.65 -22.04
N LEU A 32 6.89 -2.91 -21.63
CA LEU A 32 6.43 -2.73 -20.26
C LEU A 32 7.04 -3.81 -19.34
N ASP A 33 7.09 -3.48 -18.05
CA ASP A 33 7.54 -4.41 -17.02
C ASP A 33 6.55 -5.60 -16.93
N PRO A 34 7.02 -6.87 -16.96
CA PRO A 34 6.13 -8.04 -16.89
C PRO A 34 5.29 -8.10 -15.61
N SER A 35 5.75 -7.44 -14.54
CA SER A 35 5.05 -7.38 -13.26
C SER A 35 3.96 -6.30 -13.19
N LEU A 36 3.83 -5.46 -14.23
CA LEU A 36 2.90 -4.34 -14.25
C LEU A 36 1.52 -4.79 -14.77
N ALA A 37 0.48 -4.61 -13.95
CA ALA A 37 -0.88 -4.69 -14.42
C ALA A 37 -1.21 -3.46 -15.28
N PHE A 38 -1.62 -3.67 -16.53
CA PHE A 38 -2.04 -2.58 -17.41
C PHE A 38 -3.29 -2.92 -18.22
N ARG A 39 -3.96 -1.88 -18.73
CA ARG A 39 -5.04 -2.00 -19.70
C ARG A 39 -4.92 -0.97 -20.80
N PHE A 40 -5.18 -1.41 -22.02
CA PHE A 40 -5.18 -0.58 -23.21
C PHE A 40 -6.59 -0.17 -23.63
N PHE A 41 -6.73 1.08 -24.05
CA PHE A 41 -7.95 1.61 -24.64
C PHE A 41 -7.60 2.38 -25.90
N SER A 42 -8.31 2.07 -26.98
CA SER A 42 -8.23 2.80 -28.26
C SER A 42 -9.17 3.99 -28.34
N SER A 43 -10.20 4.01 -27.49
CA SER A 43 -11.20 5.09 -27.43
C SER A 43 -11.06 5.89 -26.13
N PRO A 44 -10.89 7.23 -26.21
CA PRO A 44 -10.81 8.06 -25.01
C PRO A 44 -12.15 8.09 -24.25
N GLY A 45 -13.29 7.89 -24.92
CA GLY A 45 -14.59 7.85 -24.25
C GLY A 45 -14.76 6.65 -23.32
N GLU A 46 -14.42 5.46 -23.82
CA GLU A 46 -14.49 4.22 -23.03
C GLU A 46 -13.50 4.23 -21.87
N ALA A 47 -12.28 4.72 -22.11
CA ALA A 47 -11.27 4.88 -21.07
C ALA A 47 -11.74 5.82 -19.95
N LEU A 48 -12.41 6.93 -20.31
CA LEU A 48 -12.88 7.91 -19.34
C LEU A 48 -14.00 7.33 -18.47
N GLU A 49 -14.95 6.63 -19.09
CA GLU A 49 -16.02 5.92 -18.38
C GLU A 49 -15.45 4.85 -17.45
N PHE A 50 -14.45 4.11 -17.90
CA PHE A 50 -13.75 3.10 -17.10
C PHE A 50 -13.02 3.70 -15.89
N VAL A 51 -12.30 4.81 -16.07
CA VAL A 51 -11.56 5.47 -14.99
C VAL A 51 -12.51 6.13 -13.98
N ASN A 52 -13.60 6.74 -14.45
CA ASN A 52 -14.55 7.46 -13.58
C ASN A 52 -15.57 6.53 -12.89
N SER A 53 -15.87 5.35 -13.45
CA SER A 53 -16.85 4.41 -12.88
C SER A 53 -16.29 3.54 -11.76
N ARG A 54 -14.98 3.54 -11.54
CA ARG A 54 -14.35 2.62 -10.59
C ARG A 54 -14.31 3.17 -9.16
N PRO A 55 -14.59 2.29 -8.18
CA PRO A 55 -14.48 2.68 -6.77
C PRO A 55 -13.01 2.98 -6.45
N ARG A 56 -12.80 4.11 -5.78
CA ARG A 56 -11.50 4.53 -5.27
C ARG A 56 -10.93 3.43 -4.35
N PRO A 57 -9.64 3.08 -4.45
CA PRO A 57 -8.97 2.35 -3.38
C PRO A 57 -8.89 3.28 -2.16
N GLY A 58 -9.87 3.14 -1.30
CA GLY A 58 -10.11 4.00 -0.16
C GLY A 58 -11.47 3.68 0.42
N PRO A 59 -11.84 4.28 1.56
CA PRO A 59 -13.11 3.98 2.21
C PRO A 59 -14.25 4.41 1.29
N SER A 60 -15.00 3.43 0.82
CA SER A 60 -16.25 3.59 0.07
C SER A 60 -17.22 4.46 0.86
N ASP A 61 -17.66 5.61 0.32
CA ASP A 61 -18.86 6.45 0.59
C ASP A 61 -19.54 6.50 1.97
N GLU A 62 -19.02 5.85 3.00
CA GLU A 62 -19.35 6.01 4.39
C GLU A 62 -18.33 6.99 4.97
N PRO A 63 -18.79 8.05 5.65
CA PRO A 63 -17.87 8.96 6.31
C PRO A 63 -17.04 8.13 7.29
N ILE A 64 -15.74 8.06 6.99
CA ILE A 64 -14.64 7.54 7.83
C ILE A 64 -14.68 8.16 9.25
N PHE A 65 -15.45 9.24 9.39
CA PHE A 65 -15.64 10.05 10.57
C PHE A 65 -17.12 10.12 10.97
N ALA A 66 -17.78 8.99 11.19
CA ALA A 66 -18.96 8.98 12.04
C ALA A 66 -18.52 8.64 13.47
N PRO A 67 -18.08 9.62 14.29
CA PRO A 67 -17.93 9.38 15.71
C PRO A 67 -19.31 8.93 16.22
N PHE A 68 -19.39 7.71 16.73
CA PHE A 68 -20.59 7.28 17.43
C PHE A 68 -20.77 8.26 18.58
N ARG A 69 -21.84 9.05 18.54
CA ARG A 69 -22.16 10.07 19.53
C ARG A 69 -22.62 9.41 20.82
N ASP A 70 -21.69 8.80 21.54
CA ASP A 70 -21.80 8.71 22.99
C ASP A 70 -20.47 8.24 23.58
N ARG A 71 -19.96 9.06 24.51
CA ARG A 71 -18.88 8.81 25.50
C ARG A 71 -17.49 9.38 25.18
N THR A 72 -16.96 10.00 26.23
CA THR A 72 -15.58 10.44 26.58
C THR A 72 -14.52 10.56 25.46
N ASP A 73 -13.90 11.74 25.39
CA ASP A 73 -12.97 12.18 24.32
C ASP A 73 -11.74 11.26 24.08
N GLU A 74 -11.29 10.46 25.06
CA GLU A 74 -10.18 9.51 24.89
C GLU A 74 -10.57 8.25 24.08
N ASP A 75 -11.81 7.78 24.20
CA ASP A 75 -12.32 6.61 23.46
C ASP A 75 -12.48 6.93 21.97
N VAL A 76 -12.73 8.20 21.63
CA VAL A 76 -12.95 8.64 20.24
C VAL A 76 -11.69 8.48 19.40
N ALA A 77 -10.51 8.82 19.94
CA ALA A 77 -9.26 8.69 19.22
C ALA A 77 -8.92 7.22 18.92
N GLN A 78 -9.04 6.35 19.91
CA GLN A 78 -8.83 4.90 19.74
C GLN A 78 -9.85 4.28 18.77
N GLN A 79 -11.12 4.71 18.81
CA GLN A 79 -12.14 4.26 17.86
C GLN A 79 -11.84 4.70 16.42
N VAL A 80 -11.40 5.95 16.20
CA VAL A 80 -11.04 6.45 14.86
C VAL A 80 -9.84 5.68 14.30
N ILE A 81 -8.86 5.36 15.14
CA ILE A 81 -7.71 4.51 14.77
C ILE A 81 -8.20 3.10 14.41
N ALA A 82 -9.02 2.47 15.27
CA ALA A 82 -9.55 1.13 15.03
C ALA A 82 -10.40 1.06 13.74
N LEU A 83 -11.20 2.09 13.45
CA LEU A 83 -11.98 2.19 12.21
C LEU A 83 -11.06 2.30 10.98
N SER A 84 -10.00 3.09 11.09
CA SER A 84 -8.99 3.26 10.03
C SER A 84 -8.26 1.94 9.75
N VAL A 85 -7.80 1.22 10.77
CA VAL A 85 -7.09 -0.05 10.57
C VAL A 85 -8.03 -1.15 10.08
N ASN A 86 -9.28 -1.20 10.55
CA ASN A 86 -10.27 -2.14 10.02
C ASN A 86 -10.55 -1.88 8.54
N THR A 87 -10.57 -0.62 8.12
CA THR A 87 -10.73 -0.27 6.70
C THR A 87 -9.54 -0.71 5.85
N VAL A 88 -8.31 -0.53 6.36
CA VAL A 88 -7.10 -1.06 5.73
C VAL A 88 -7.18 -2.58 5.60
N ARG A 89 -7.63 -3.28 6.65
CA ARG A 89 -7.81 -4.74 6.63
C ARG A 89 -8.86 -5.18 5.62
N LYS A 90 -9.98 -4.46 5.46
CA LYS A 90 -10.98 -4.80 4.44
C LYS A 90 -10.39 -4.75 3.02
N GLN A 91 -9.35 -3.94 2.77
CA GLN A 91 -8.72 -3.87 1.45
C GLN A 91 -8.04 -5.19 1.07
N VAL A 92 -7.41 -5.93 2.00
CA VAL A 92 -6.73 -7.21 1.65
C VAL A 92 -7.72 -8.26 1.13
N HIS A 93 -8.95 -8.24 1.64
CA HIS A 93 -10.00 -9.17 1.21
C HIS A 93 -10.76 -8.70 -0.04
N ASN A 94 -10.49 -7.48 -0.51
CA ASN A 94 -11.09 -6.98 -1.74
C ASN A 94 -10.42 -7.63 -2.96
N ALA A 95 -11.13 -8.57 -3.59
CA ALA A 95 -10.68 -9.25 -4.81
C ALA A 95 -10.53 -8.31 -6.01
N HIS A 96 -11.07 -7.09 -5.93
CA HIS A 96 -10.97 -6.07 -6.97
C HIS A 96 -9.94 -4.98 -6.66
N ARG A 97 -9.18 -5.06 -5.56
CA ARG A 97 -8.20 -4.01 -5.19
C ARG A 97 -7.19 -3.69 -6.29
N PHE A 98 -6.66 -4.70 -6.97
CA PHE A 98 -5.69 -4.52 -8.06
C PHE A 98 -6.27 -3.84 -9.31
N ARG A 99 -7.61 -3.80 -9.44
CA ARG A 99 -8.30 -3.10 -10.53
C ARG A 99 -8.30 -1.58 -10.34
N ALA A 100 -7.91 -1.07 -9.17
CA ALA A 100 -7.82 0.36 -8.98
C ALA A 100 -6.83 0.99 -9.97
N THR A 101 -7.21 2.13 -10.56
CA THR A 101 -6.36 2.89 -11.47
C THR A 101 -5.63 3.97 -10.69
N SER A 102 -4.32 3.86 -10.58
CA SER A 102 -3.46 4.85 -9.90
C SER A 102 -2.80 5.82 -10.87
N VAL A 103 -2.48 5.34 -12.08
CA VAL A 103 -1.81 6.11 -13.13
C VAL A 103 -2.54 5.92 -14.45
N VAL A 104 -2.80 7.02 -15.14
CA VAL A 104 -3.25 7.05 -16.52
C VAL A 104 -2.14 7.59 -17.40
N VAL A 105 -1.86 6.89 -18.49
CA VAL A 105 -0.97 7.30 -19.56
C VAL A 105 -1.82 7.56 -20.79
N VAL A 106 -1.79 8.78 -21.31
CA VAL A 106 -2.68 9.21 -22.38
C VAL A 106 -1.92 9.90 -23.49
N ASP A 107 -2.22 9.56 -24.74
CA ASP A 107 -1.70 10.31 -25.88
C ASP A 107 -2.35 11.69 -26.00
N TYR A 108 -1.59 12.67 -26.45
CA TYR A 108 -2.13 14.01 -26.68
C TYR A 108 -3.06 14.04 -27.90
N ASP A 109 -2.60 13.52 -29.04
CA ASP A 109 -3.29 13.61 -30.33
C ASP A 109 -4.23 12.43 -30.55
N MET A 110 -5.42 12.49 -29.92
CA MET A 110 -6.46 11.49 -30.10
C MET A 110 -7.69 12.09 -30.81
N PRO A 111 -8.36 11.33 -31.71
CA PRO A 111 -9.55 11.79 -32.41
C PRO A 111 -10.72 12.01 -31.45
N GLY A 112 -11.45 13.11 -31.66
CA GLY A 112 -12.65 13.48 -30.90
C GLY A 112 -12.37 14.17 -29.56
N MET A 113 -11.42 13.67 -28.76
CA MET A 113 -11.03 14.25 -27.48
C MET A 113 -9.52 14.15 -27.31
N ASN A 114 -8.83 15.28 -27.16
CA ASN A 114 -7.38 15.26 -26.93
C ASN A 114 -7.04 14.82 -25.49
N GLY A 115 -5.79 14.40 -25.28
CA GLY A 115 -5.34 13.87 -23.98
C GLY A 115 -5.47 14.88 -22.83
N LEU A 116 -5.38 16.17 -23.11
CA LEU A 116 -5.53 17.19 -22.07
C LEU A 116 -6.99 17.34 -21.62
N GLU A 117 -7.92 17.33 -22.57
CA GLU A 117 -9.36 17.35 -22.30
C GLU A 117 -9.77 16.09 -21.53
N PHE A 118 -9.24 14.93 -21.92
CA PHE A 118 -9.40 13.68 -21.16
C PHE A 118 -8.96 13.87 -19.71
N CYS A 119 -7.73 14.37 -19.47
CA CYS A 119 -7.19 14.58 -18.12
C CYS A 119 -8.03 15.54 -17.26
N ARG A 120 -8.70 16.52 -17.87
CA ARG A 120 -9.58 17.48 -17.18
C ARG A 120 -10.94 16.87 -16.82
N ARG A 121 -11.42 15.89 -17.58
CA ARG A 121 -12.72 15.23 -17.35
C ARG A 121 -12.65 14.06 -16.36
N MET A 122 -11.46 13.68 -15.91
CA MET A 122 -11.28 12.69 -14.85
C MET A 122 -11.79 13.23 -13.51
N THR A 123 -12.59 12.43 -12.79
CA THR A 123 -13.25 12.86 -11.54
C THR A 123 -12.43 12.59 -10.28
N ASP A 124 -11.49 11.66 -10.32
CA ASP A 124 -10.58 11.39 -9.21
C ASP A 124 -9.31 12.26 -9.32
N PRO A 125 -9.12 13.24 -8.41
CA PRO A 125 -7.95 14.10 -8.43
C PRO A 125 -6.66 13.37 -8.02
N SER A 126 -6.76 12.24 -7.33
CA SER A 126 -5.61 11.49 -6.82
C SER A 126 -4.89 10.73 -7.93
N VAL A 127 -5.62 10.33 -8.98
CA VAL A 127 -5.07 9.56 -10.10
C VAL A 127 -4.02 10.38 -10.84
N ARG A 128 -2.83 9.81 -10.93
CA ARG A 128 -1.69 10.46 -11.59
C ARG A 128 -1.80 10.33 -13.10
N LYS A 129 -1.27 11.32 -13.80
CA LYS A 129 -1.49 11.53 -15.23
C LYS A 129 -0.15 11.72 -15.93
N ILE A 130 0.17 10.83 -16.86
CA ILE A 130 1.32 10.91 -17.76
C ILE A 130 0.79 11.21 -19.16
N MET A 131 1.28 12.27 -19.78
CA MET A 131 0.97 12.58 -21.17
C MET A 131 2.07 12.07 -22.10
N LEU A 132 1.70 11.32 -23.12
CA LEU A 132 2.58 11.01 -24.24
C LEU A 132 2.41 12.10 -25.31
N THR A 133 3.53 12.65 -25.79
CA THR A 133 3.49 13.77 -26.73
C THR A 133 4.34 13.51 -27.96
N GLY A 134 3.90 14.08 -29.09
CA GLY A 134 4.73 14.28 -30.26
C GLY A 134 5.71 15.45 -30.06
N LYS A 135 6.47 15.77 -31.11
CA LYS A 135 7.35 16.96 -31.14
C LYS A 135 6.58 18.28 -31.22
N ALA A 136 5.36 18.27 -31.76
CA ALA A 136 4.60 19.48 -32.04
C ALA A 136 3.93 20.08 -30.78
N ASP A 137 3.71 19.28 -29.74
CA ASP A 137 2.80 19.63 -28.64
C ASP A 137 3.51 19.87 -27.30
N GLU A 138 4.84 20.00 -27.33
CA GLU A 138 5.65 20.11 -26.12
C GLU A 138 5.29 21.34 -25.28
N HIS A 139 5.07 22.49 -25.91
CA HIS A 139 4.69 23.71 -25.20
C HIS A 139 3.39 23.53 -24.40
N ILE A 140 2.42 22.81 -24.98
CA ILE A 140 1.13 22.53 -24.35
C ILE A 140 1.32 21.59 -23.16
N ALA A 141 2.16 20.57 -23.30
CA ALA A 141 2.48 19.65 -22.22
C ALA A 141 3.20 20.33 -21.05
N VAL A 142 4.16 21.23 -21.33
CA VAL A 142 4.86 22.02 -20.30
C VAL A 142 3.88 22.93 -19.56
N GLN A 143 3.00 23.62 -20.28
CA GLN A 143 1.98 24.45 -19.66
C GLN A 143 1.03 23.61 -18.78
N SER A 144 0.55 22.48 -19.30
CA SER A 144 -0.38 21.58 -18.58
C SER A 144 0.25 20.97 -17.33
N PHE A 145 1.57 20.71 -17.36
CA PHE A 145 2.34 20.28 -16.20
C PHE A 145 2.43 21.38 -15.15
N ASN A 146 2.74 22.61 -15.56
CA ASN A 146 2.81 23.76 -14.65
C ASN A 146 1.44 24.11 -14.03
N GLU A 147 0.36 23.88 -14.76
CA GLU A 147 -1.03 24.02 -14.27
C GLU A 147 -1.47 22.86 -13.36
N GLY A 148 -0.63 21.82 -13.18
CA GLY A 148 -0.94 20.65 -12.36
C GLY A 148 -1.99 19.71 -12.95
N ILE A 149 -2.35 19.88 -14.23
CA ILE A 149 -3.31 19.00 -14.91
C ILE A 149 -2.70 17.64 -15.18
N ILE A 150 -1.40 17.62 -15.51
CA ILE A 150 -0.61 16.40 -15.66
C ILE A 150 0.58 16.39 -14.70
N HIS A 151 1.06 15.19 -14.37
CA HIS A 151 2.14 14.98 -13.42
C HIS A 151 3.46 14.63 -14.10
N ARG A 152 3.40 14.20 -15.36
CA ARG A 152 4.58 13.93 -16.20
C ARG A 152 4.20 14.02 -17.68
N PHE A 153 5.16 14.35 -18.53
CA PHE A 153 5.04 14.15 -19.98
C PHE A 153 6.26 13.42 -20.52
N ILE A 154 6.08 12.63 -21.58
CA ILE A 154 7.12 11.83 -22.22
C ILE A 154 6.96 11.92 -23.73
N ARG A 155 8.07 12.18 -24.44
CA ARG A 155 8.07 12.28 -25.90
C ARG A 155 8.15 10.88 -26.52
N LYS A 156 7.18 10.53 -27.39
CA LYS A 156 7.12 9.19 -28.04
C LYS A 156 8.35 8.86 -28.89
N GLN A 157 9.02 9.88 -29.45
CA GLN A 157 10.16 9.74 -30.37
C GLN A 157 11.51 9.59 -29.66
N ASP A 158 11.56 9.69 -28.33
CA ASP A 158 12.80 9.54 -27.59
C ASP A 158 13.20 8.05 -27.50
N ALA A 159 14.47 7.74 -27.77
CA ALA A 159 15.01 6.39 -27.62
C ALA A 159 14.92 5.89 -26.18
N LEU A 160 14.85 6.80 -25.20
CA LEU A 160 14.71 6.50 -23.78
C LEU A 160 13.27 6.65 -23.26
N ALA A 161 12.28 6.81 -24.15
CA ALA A 161 10.87 7.02 -23.76
C ALA A 161 10.31 5.90 -22.88
N PHE A 162 10.53 4.64 -23.26
CA PHE A 162 9.96 3.49 -22.53
C PHE A 162 10.62 3.25 -21.16
N PRO A 163 11.96 3.27 -21.01
CA PRO A 163 12.58 3.24 -19.68
C PRO A 163 12.14 4.42 -18.79
N ALA A 164 11.99 5.62 -19.37
CA ALA A 164 11.49 6.79 -18.64
C ALA A 164 10.04 6.63 -18.22
N LEU A 165 9.20 6.01 -19.07
CA LEU A 165 7.80 5.71 -18.79
C LEU A 165 7.66 4.70 -17.65
N ASN A 166 8.39 3.59 -17.69
CA ASN A 166 8.36 2.59 -16.62
C ASN A 166 8.81 3.18 -15.28
N ARG A 167 9.81 4.07 -15.27
CA ARG A 167 10.21 4.80 -14.06
C ARG A 167 9.12 5.77 -13.59
N ALA A 168 8.59 6.59 -14.50
CA ALA A 168 7.55 7.55 -14.18
C ALA A 168 6.27 6.89 -13.66
N VAL A 169 5.88 5.74 -14.21
CA VAL A 169 4.76 4.94 -13.72
C VAL A 169 5.00 4.52 -12.27
N ARG A 170 6.16 3.92 -11.96
CA ARG A 170 6.49 3.51 -10.58
C ARG A 170 6.52 4.69 -9.60
N ASP A 171 7.14 5.79 -10.00
CA ASP A 171 7.23 7.00 -9.17
C ASP A 171 5.84 7.58 -8.89
N LEU A 172 4.97 7.62 -9.90
CA LEU A 172 3.61 8.15 -9.78
C LEU A 172 2.65 7.19 -9.06
N GLN A 173 2.81 5.88 -9.20
CA GLN A 173 2.10 4.90 -8.37
C GLN A 173 2.44 5.10 -6.90
N ASN A 174 3.72 5.33 -6.59
CA ASN A 174 4.13 5.65 -5.24
C ASN A 174 3.49 6.96 -4.74
N ALA A 175 3.56 8.01 -5.55
CA ALA A 175 2.96 9.30 -5.22
C ALA A 175 1.43 9.23 -5.07
N TYR A 176 0.75 8.34 -5.81
CA TYR A 176 -0.69 8.08 -5.66
C TYR A 176 -1.00 7.61 -4.23
N PHE A 177 -0.28 6.58 -3.77
CA PHE A 177 -0.47 6.08 -2.42
C PHE A 177 0.00 7.06 -1.35
N ASP A 178 1.01 7.90 -1.63
CA ASP A 178 1.42 8.96 -0.70
C ASP A 178 0.24 9.91 -0.43
N ASP A 179 -0.45 10.40 -1.45
CA ASP A 179 -1.61 11.30 -1.30
C ASP A 179 -2.79 10.60 -0.59
N VAL A 180 -3.12 9.37 -1.00
CA VAL A 180 -4.24 8.60 -0.42
C VAL A 180 -3.96 8.26 1.06
N CYS A 181 -2.72 7.90 1.38
CA CYS A 181 -2.33 7.52 2.73
C CYS A 181 -2.07 8.71 3.64
N GLN A 182 -1.82 9.91 3.11
CA GLN A 182 -1.47 11.08 3.91
C GLN A 182 -2.51 11.37 5.00
N SER A 183 -3.80 11.33 4.64
CA SER A 183 -4.90 11.57 5.59
C SER A 183 -4.93 10.53 6.73
N ILE A 184 -4.62 9.27 6.40
CA ILE A 184 -4.56 8.18 7.38
C ILE A 184 -3.31 8.34 8.24
N LEU A 185 -2.16 8.67 7.66
CA LEU A 185 -0.91 8.90 8.37
C LEU A 185 -0.98 10.07 9.33
N ASP A 186 -1.63 11.17 8.95
CA ASP A 186 -1.84 12.32 9.83
C ASP A 186 -2.68 11.95 11.06
N THR A 187 -3.67 11.07 10.88
CA THR A 187 -4.51 10.56 11.97
C THR A 187 -3.75 9.59 12.88
N LEU A 188 -2.99 8.66 12.28
CA LEU A 188 -2.23 7.63 12.98
C LEU A 188 -0.96 8.17 13.68
N ALA A 189 -0.44 9.33 13.26
CA ALA A 189 0.77 9.91 13.81
C ALA A 189 0.66 10.30 15.30
N VAL A 190 -0.55 10.44 15.84
CA VAL A 190 -0.82 10.81 17.23
C VAL A 190 -0.93 9.56 18.15
N SER A 191 -0.61 8.38 17.62
CA SER A 191 -0.86 7.10 18.31
C SER A 191 0.38 6.18 18.34
N GLU A 192 0.19 4.94 18.82
CA GLU A 192 1.17 3.85 18.80
C GLU A 192 1.74 3.53 17.40
N TYR A 193 1.10 4.01 16.33
CA TYR A 193 1.56 3.90 14.93
C TYR A 193 2.58 4.97 14.51
N ALA A 194 3.14 5.74 15.46
CA ALA A 194 4.19 6.73 15.18
C ALA A 194 5.40 6.15 14.42
N PHE A 195 5.63 4.84 14.53
CA PHE A 195 6.66 4.12 13.77
C PHE A 195 6.50 4.23 12.25
N LEU A 196 5.29 4.51 11.74
CA LEU A 196 5.05 4.70 10.31
C LEU A 196 5.78 5.91 9.73
N ARG A 197 6.14 6.89 10.58
CA ARG A 197 6.90 8.09 10.16
C ARG A 197 8.41 7.97 10.39
N ASP A 198 8.87 6.79 10.80
CA ASP A 198 10.27 6.56 11.10
C ASP A 198 11.06 6.16 9.85
N GLU A 199 12.04 6.97 9.47
CA GLU A 199 12.86 6.73 8.29
C GLU A 199 13.73 5.47 8.41
N ALA A 200 14.21 5.14 9.62
CA ALA A 200 15.04 3.96 9.84
C ALA A 200 14.21 2.69 9.63
N LEU A 201 12.99 2.66 10.15
CA LEU A 201 12.08 1.54 9.96
C LEU A 201 11.57 1.48 8.52
N ALA A 202 11.28 2.62 7.88
CA ALA A 202 10.87 2.66 6.48
C ALA A 202 11.94 2.08 5.55
N THR A 203 13.21 2.44 5.76
CA THR A 203 14.35 1.88 5.01
C THR A 203 14.42 0.37 5.22
N ARG A 204 14.28 -0.08 6.47
CA ARG A 204 14.35 -1.50 6.80
C ARG A 204 13.19 -2.30 6.19
N VAL A 205 11.98 -1.75 6.21
CA VAL A 205 10.80 -2.35 5.57
C VAL A 205 11.01 -2.45 4.06
N ALA A 206 11.58 -1.42 3.42
CA ALA A 206 11.88 -1.47 1.98
C ALA A 206 12.91 -2.56 1.63
N ASP A 207 13.96 -2.71 2.44
CA ASP A 207 14.96 -3.78 2.29
C ASP A 207 14.31 -5.16 2.42
N LEU A 208 13.45 -5.33 3.44
CA LEU A 208 12.72 -6.57 3.68
C LEU A 208 11.78 -6.89 2.51
N SER A 209 11.03 -5.91 2.03
CA SER A 209 10.14 -6.08 0.88
C SER A 209 10.90 -6.53 -0.37
N SER A 210 12.08 -5.97 -0.61
CA SER A 210 12.93 -6.35 -1.74
C SER A 210 13.54 -7.75 -1.56
N SER A 211 13.96 -8.12 -0.34
CA SER A 211 14.55 -9.43 -0.06
C SER A 211 13.56 -10.60 -0.11
N LEU A 212 12.31 -10.36 0.32
CA LEU A 212 11.25 -11.37 0.40
C LEU A 212 10.33 -11.36 -0.83
N GLY A 213 10.49 -10.40 -1.75
CA GLY A 213 9.63 -10.27 -2.93
C GLY A 213 8.21 -9.81 -2.59
N ILE A 214 8.06 -8.97 -1.56
CA ILE A 214 6.76 -8.46 -1.11
C ILE A 214 6.24 -7.45 -2.14
N VAL A 215 5.01 -7.67 -2.61
CA VAL A 215 4.34 -6.78 -3.57
C VAL A 215 3.25 -5.93 -2.93
N GLU A 216 2.65 -6.41 -1.83
CA GLU A 216 1.59 -5.70 -1.11
C GLU A 216 1.84 -5.71 0.40
N HIS A 217 1.42 -4.64 1.08
CA HIS A 217 1.44 -4.58 2.54
C HIS A 217 0.26 -3.77 3.09
N TYR A 218 -0.13 -4.08 4.33
CA TYR A 218 -1.29 -3.55 5.03
C TYR A 218 -0.97 -3.40 6.52
N LEU A 219 -1.46 -2.34 7.14
CA LEU A 219 -1.32 -2.10 8.56
C LEU A 219 -2.07 -3.16 9.39
N SER A 220 -1.40 -3.71 10.40
CA SER A 220 -1.97 -4.63 11.38
C SER A 220 -2.15 -3.94 12.74
N TYR A 221 -3.25 -4.26 13.42
CA TYR A 221 -3.65 -3.64 14.71
C TYR A 221 -3.40 -4.54 15.93
N CYS A 222 -3.47 -5.86 15.79
CA CYS A 222 -3.29 -6.80 16.91
C CYS A 222 -2.60 -8.08 16.42
N PRO A 223 -1.27 -8.20 16.52
CA PRO A 223 -0.32 -7.21 17.05
C PRO A 223 -0.06 -6.04 16.08
N GLY A 224 0.44 -4.93 16.61
CA GLY A 224 0.86 -3.76 15.85
C GLY A 224 2.00 -4.09 14.88
N GLY A 225 1.85 -3.71 13.62
CA GLY A 225 2.83 -4.05 12.60
C GLY A 225 2.31 -3.94 11.17
N LEU A 226 2.93 -4.71 10.26
CA LEU A 226 2.57 -4.76 8.84
C LEU A 226 2.32 -6.21 8.41
N LEU A 227 1.15 -6.47 7.88
CA LEU A 227 0.89 -7.65 7.06
C LEU A 227 1.47 -7.40 5.66
N MET A 228 2.33 -8.29 5.20
CA MET A 228 3.00 -8.25 3.90
C MET A 228 2.61 -9.49 3.11
N LEU A 229 2.41 -9.36 1.80
CA LEU A 229 2.21 -10.51 0.92
C LEU A 229 3.11 -10.44 -0.32
N ASP A 230 3.59 -11.61 -0.74
CA ASP A 230 4.28 -11.77 -2.02
C ASP A 230 3.30 -11.89 -3.20
N SER A 231 3.84 -11.96 -4.41
CA SER A 231 3.03 -12.04 -5.64
C SER A 231 2.14 -13.29 -5.70
N ALA A 232 2.61 -14.39 -5.11
CA ALA A 232 1.92 -15.68 -5.03
C ALA A 232 0.84 -15.69 -3.94
N GLY A 233 0.80 -14.69 -3.06
CA GLY A 233 -0.15 -14.59 -1.95
C GLY A 233 0.34 -15.23 -0.64
N LYS A 234 1.62 -15.58 -0.54
CA LYS A 234 2.24 -15.99 0.73
C LYS A 234 2.32 -14.78 1.64
N SER A 235 1.89 -14.96 2.88
CA SER A 235 1.82 -13.89 3.87
C SER A 235 3.01 -13.89 4.81
N TYR A 236 3.39 -12.70 5.22
CA TYR A 236 4.42 -12.43 6.20
C TYR A 236 3.89 -11.37 7.15
N LEU A 237 3.96 -11.60 8.45
CA LEU A 237 3.61 -10.58 9.43
C LEU A 237 4.89 -10.00 10.03
N LEU A 238 5.08 -8.70 9.82
CA LEU A 238 6.08 -7.93 10.54
C LEU A 238 5.43 -7.37 11.79
N ILE A 239 5.83 -7.87 12.96
CA ILE A 239 5.41 -7.32 14.24
C ILE A 239 6.41 -6.25 14.65
N VAL A 240 5.92 -5.11 15.13
CA VAL A 240 6.75 -4.01 15.61
C VAL A 240 6.31 -3.62 17.01
N HIS A 241 7.24 -3.66 17.95
CA HIS A 241 7.03 -3.20 19.31
C HIS A 241 8.00 -2.09 19.68
N THR A 242 7.48 -1.08 20.38
CA THR A 242 8.29 -0.09 21.10
C THR A 242 8.58 -0.57 22.53
N ALA A 243 9.55 0.07 23.19
CA ALA A 243 9.82 -0.21 24.60
C ALA A 243 8.59 -0.04 25.52
N GLU A 244 7.65 0.83 25.17
CA GLU A 244 6.40 1.04 25.90
C GLU A 244 5.43 -0.13 25.70
N THR A 245 5.19 -0.53 24.45
CA THR A 245 4.32 -1.68 24.15
C THR A 245 4.86 -2.99 24.75
N LEU A 246 6.18 -3.18 24.79
CA LEU A 246 6.81 -4.32 25.45
C LEU A 246 6.58 -4.30 26.96
N ARG A 247 6.60 -3.11 27.58
CA ARG A 247 6.31 -2.97 29.00
C ARG A 247 4.87 -3.37 29.31
N GLY A 248 3.91 -2.90 28.52
CA GLY A 248 2.51 -3.29 28.65
C GLY A 248 2.29 -4.79 28.49
N LEU A 249 2.91 -5.40 27.47
CA LEU A 249 2.85 -6.85 27.26
C LEU A 249 3.44 -7.63 28.45
N ARG A 250 4.54 -7.14 29.02
CA ARG A 250 5.18 -7.73 30.21
C ARG A 250 4.29 -7.60 31.44
N GLU A 251 3.62 -6.46 31.64
CA GLU A 251 2.69 -6.26 32.75
C GLU A 251 1.52 -7.25 32.68
N ILE A 252 0.89 -7.38 31.50
CA ILE A 252 -0.17 -8.37 31.26
C ILE A 252 0.35 -9.79 31.51
N ALA A 253 1.55 -10.13 31.04
CA ALA A 253 2.14 -11.45 31.26
C ALA A 253 2.40 -11.74 32.74
N VAL A 254 2.79 -10.73 33.53
CA VAL A 254 2.96 -10.86 34.99
C VAL A 254 1.61 -11.08 35.68
N GLU A 255 0.55 -10.37 35.26
CA GLU A 255 -0.80 -10.55 35.79
C GLU A 255 -1.38 -11.94 35.47
N GLN A 256 -0.98 -12.54 34.35
CA GLN A 256 -1.41 -13.87 33.91
C GLN A 256 -0.48 -15.00 34.42
N ASP A 257 0.36 -14.74 35.43
CA ASP A 257 1.30 -15.71 36.02
C ASP A 257 2.23 -16.39 35.00
N ALA A 258 2.73 -15.64 34.02
CA ALA A 258 3.60 -16.19 32.98
C ALA A 258 4.94 -16.73 33.56
N PRO A 259 5.50 -17.81 32.97
CA PRO A 259 6.76 -18.39 33.42
C PRO A 259 7.93 -17.39 33.40
N ALA A 260 8.82 -17.47 34.40
CA ALA A 260 10.01 -16.61 34.46
C ALA A 260 10.91 -16.72 33.20
N GLY A 261 10.92 -17.87 32.54
CA GLY A 261 11.63 -18.05 31.26
C GLY A 261 11.08 -17.17 30.13
N PHE A 262 9.76 -16.96 30.09
CA PHE A 262 9.11 -16.08 29.11
C PHE A 262 9.44 -14.61 29.41
N LEU A 263 9.35 -14.19 30.67
CA LEU A 263 9.70 -12.83 31.09
C LEU A 263 11.16 -12.49 30.78
N ASN A 264 12.09 -13.43 31.04
CA ASN A 264 13.50 -13.25 30.69
C ASN A 264 13.72 -13.16 29.18
N ALA A 265 12.98 -13.94 28.38
CA ALA A 265 13.06 -13.89 26.93
C ALA A 265 12.56 -12.54 26.38
N LEU A 266 11.46 -12.01 26.92
CA LEU A 266 10.97 -10.67 26.62
C LEU A 266 11.97 -9.58 27.03
N ASP A 267 12.50 -9.65 28.26
CA ASP A 267 13.47 -8.69 28.79
C ASP A 267 14.77 -8.69 27.97
N SER A 268 15.14 -9.84 27.39
CA SER A 268 16.30 -9.93 26.49
C SER A 268 16.13 -9.17 25.17
N ARG A 269 14.90 -8.89 24.73
CA ARG A 269 14.56 -8.26 23.43
C ARG A 269 15.15 -8.98 22.21
N HIS A 270 15.51 -10.26 22.33
CA HIS A 270 16.00 -11.09 21.21
C HIS A 270 14.90 -11.94 20.58
N SER A 271 13.75 -12.06 21.25
CA SER A 271 12.60 -12.79 20.75
C SER A 271 11.30 -12.05 21.09
N LEU A 272 10.33 -12.11 20.19
CA LEU A 272 8.99 -11.54 20.37
C LEU A 272 7.92 -12.63 20.28
N PRO A 273 6.89 -12.58 21.14
CA PRO A 273 5.78 -13.51 21.04
C PRO A 273 4.79 -13.13 19.95
N TYR A 274 4.15 -14.13 19.38
CA TYR A 274 2.99 -13.97 18.51
C TYR A 274 1.85 -14.87 18.93
N PHE A 275 1.02 -14.39 19.86
CA PHE A 275 -0.16 -15.11 20.31
C PHE A 275 -1.39 -14.76 19.47
N TRP A 276 -1.50 -15.39 18.30
CA TRP A 276 -2.62 -15.16 17.38
C TRP A 276 -4.00 -15.53 17.95
N GLN A 277 -4.06 -16.42 18.94
CA GLN A 277 -5.32 -16.90 19.55
C GLN A 277 -5.92 -15.91 20.55
N SER A 278 -5.09 -15.11 21.19
CA SER A 278 -5.44 -14.15 22.25
C SER A 278 -5.28 -12.70 21.79
N GLY A 279 -5.17 -12.47 20.48
CA GLY A 279 -5.04 -11.11 19.93
C GLY A 279 -3.70 -10.43 20.22
N GLY A 280 -2.66 -11.20 20.59
CA GLY A 280 -1.33 -10.70 20.94
C GLY A 280 -0.99 -10.80 22.43
N ASP A 281 -1.99 -10.97 23.30
CA ASP A 281 -1.77 -11.07 24.74
C ASP A 281 -1.32 -12.47 25.17
N TYR A 282 -0.62 -12.58 26.30
CA TYR A 282 -0.25 -13.89 26.83
C TYR A 282 -1.52 -14.64 27.29
N PRO A 283 -1.83 -15.83 26.75
CA PRO A 283 -2.99 -16.60 27.19
C PRO A 283 -2.76 -17.14 28.60
N ALA A 284 -3.75 -16.98 29.48
CA ALA A 284 -3.81 -17.71 30.74
C ALA A 284 -3.64 -19.22 30.45
N ASP A 285 -2.71 -19.89 31.15
CA ASP A 285 -2.38 -21.31 31.02
C ASP A 285 -1.47 -21.73 29.83
N CYS A 286 -0.79 -20.80 29.13
CA CYS A 286 0.11 -21.14 28.02
C CYS A 286 1.48 -21.70 28.47
N THR A 287 1.56 -23.01 28.69
CA THR A 287 2.83 -23.69 29.06
C THR A 287 3.83 -23.81 27.89
N ALA A 288 3.35 -23.87 26.65
CA ALA A 288 4.16 -24.00 25.43
C ALA A 288 4.49 -22.65 24.77
N TRP A 289 4.86 -21.64 25.56
CA TRP A 289 5.15 -20.29 25.06
C TRP A 289 6.32 -20.21 24.07
N GLN A 290 7.23 -21.19 24.10
CA GLN A 290 8.42 -21.23 23.25
C GLN A 290 8.09 -21.31 21.75
N ASP A 291 7.03 -22.02 21.39
CA ASP A 291 6.60 -22.19 19.99
C ASP A 291 6.05 -20.88 19.39
N TYR A 292 5.62 -19.96 20.26
CA TYR A 292 5.10 -18.65 19.87
C TYR A 292 6.19 -17.56 19.86
N MET A 293 7.43 -17.89 20.27
CA MET A 293 8.55 -16.94 20.27
C MET A 293 9.25 -16.94 18.93
N HIS A 294 9.31 -15.78 18.30
CA HIS A 294 10.00 -15.56 17.04
C HIS A 294 11.27 -14.75 17.24
N PRO A 295 12.35 -15.01 16.48
CA PRO A 295 13.58 -14.25 16.58
C PRO A 295 13.30 -12.78 16.21
N ALA A 296 13.77 -11.88 17.05
CA ALA A 296 13.55 -10.45 16.92
C ALA A 296 14.85 -9.71 16.64
N THR A 297 14.73 -8.61 15.91
CA THR A 297 15.83 -7.70 15.62
C THR A 297 15.53 -6.35 16.25
N GLN A 298 16.54 -5.77 16.89
CA GLN A 298 16.45 -4.44 17.47
C GLN A 298 16.85 -3.42 16.41
N LEU A 299 16.11 -2.32 16.34
CA LEU A 299 16.36 -1.22 15.44
C LEU A 299 16.25 0.10 16.19
N SER A 300 17.32 0.90 16.14
CA SER A 300 17.34 2.25 16.71
C SER A 300 16.95 3.25 15.62
N GLY A 301 15.73 3.79 15.70
CA GLY A 301 15.25 4.89 14.87
C GLY A 301 15.03 6.15 15.72
N ARG A 302 13.91 6.85 15.51
CA ARG A 302 13.43 7.89 16.43
C ARG A 302 13.08 7.32 17.80
N HIS A 303 12.66 6.06 17.83
CA HIS A 303 12.50 5.27 19.05
C HIS A 303 13.29 3.96 18.93
N GLU A 304 13.47 3.28 20.05
CA GLU A 304 13.92 1.88 20.03
C GLU A 304 12.75 0.98 19.63
N TYR A 305 12.89 0.31 18.48
CA TYR A 305 11.95 -0.69 18.02
C TYR A 305 12.56 -2.08 18.13
N VAL A 306 11.71 -3.04 18.45
CA VAL A 306 12.02 -4.46 18.35
C VAL A 306 11.01 -5.04 17.37
N TYR A 307 11.48 -5.69 16.32
CA TYR A 307 10.60 -6.25 15.31
C TYR A 307 10.92 -7.72 15.02
N ALA A 308 9.89 -8.49 14.66
CA ALA A 308 10.01 -9.90 14.28
C ALA A 308 9.22 -10.16 13.00
N ILE A 309 9.71 -11.10 12.19
CA ILE A 309 9.07 -11.48 10.92
C ILE A 309 8.55 -12.90 11.05
N ILE A 310 7.27 -13.07 10.80
CA ILE A 310 6.58 -14.35 10.93
C ILE A 310 6.09 -14.77 9.55
N PRO A 311 6.71 -15.79 8.94
CA PRO A 311 6.21 -16.34 7.69
C PRO A 311 4.92 -17.13 7.95
N ASN A 312 3.93 -16.98 7.08
CA ASN A 312 2.63 -17.65 7.16
C ASN A 312 1.97 -17.53 8.55
N PRO A 313 1.71 -16.29 9.02
CA PRO A 313 1.11 -16.04 10.33
C PRO A 313 -0.22 -16.81 10.50
N PRO A 314 -0.33 -17.74 11.45
CA PRO A 314 -1.61 -18.36 11.80
C PRO A 314 -2.59 -17.30 12.35
N GLY A 315 -3.89 -17.56 12.20
CA GLY A 315 -4.96 -16.69 12.74
C GLY A 315 -5.48 -15.59 11.81
N LEU A 316 -4.84 -15.36 10.65
CA LEU A 316 -5.35 -14.47 9.63
C LEU A 316 -6.12 -15.28 8.57
N ASP A 317 -7.37 -14.90 8.26
CA ASP A 317 -8.22 -15.53 7.23
C ASP A 317 -7.75 -15.16 5.80
N LEU A 318 -6.51 -15.53 5.48
CA LEU A 318 -5.85 -15.18 4.22
C LEU A 318 -6.04 -16.25 3.13
N GLY A 319 -6.68 -17.39 3.46
CA GLY A 319 -6.94 -18.48 2.52
C GLY A 319 -7.89 -18.12 1.37
N ARG A 320 -8.57 -16.95 1.45
CA ARG A 320 -9.47 -16.42 0.41
C ARG A 320 -8.91 -15.19 -0.31
N VAL A 321 -7.68 -14.79 -0.01
CA VAL A 321 -7.07 -13.60 -0.62
C VAL A 321 -6.71 -13.91 -2.06
N PHE A 322 -7.22 -13.09 -2.98
CA PHE A 322 -6.86 -13.17 -4.39
C PHE A 322 -5.42 -12.69 -4.57
N SER A 323 -4.54 -13.54 -5.10
CA SER A 323 -3.13 -13.22 -5.32
C SER A 323 -2.94 -12.30 -6.53
N TYR A 324 -1.80 -11.63 -6.58
CA TYR A 324 -1.48 -10.74 -7.69
C TYR A 324 -1.12 -11.53 -8.96
N ASP A 325 -0.44 -12.67 -8.83
CA ASP A 325 -0.12 -13.53 -9.98
C ASP A 325 -1.39 -14.03 -10.68
N SER A 326 -2.41 -14.47 -9.92
CA SER A 326 -3.70 -14.84 -10.49
C SER A 326 -4.46 -13.67 -11.12
N TYR A 327 -4.19 -12.44 -10.67
CA TYR A 327 -4.74 -11.24 -11.30
C TYR A 327 -4.09 -10.95 -12.65
N LEU A 328 -2.76 -11.04 -12.73
CA LEU A 328 -2.01 -10.88 -13.98
C LEU A 328 -2.42 -11.93 -15.01
N GLU A 329 -2.50 -13.21 -14.63
CA GLU A 329 -2.97 -14.29 -15.51
C GLU A 329 -4.40 -14.09 -16.04
N ARG A 330 -5.24 -13.38 -15.29
CA ARG A 330 -6.59 -13.03 -15.74
C ARG A 330 -6.57 -11.85 -16.70
N LEU A 331 -5.74 -10.85 -16.45
CA LEU A 331 -5.54 -9.72 -17.37
C LEU A 331 -4.99 -10.20 -18.71
N ASP A 332 -3.99 -11.08 -18.70
CA ASP A 332 -3.39 -11.63 -19.93
C ASP A 332 -4.37 -12.45 -20.77
N ARG A 333 -5.39 -13.07 -20.13
CA ARG A 333 -6.48 -13.78 -20.83
C ARG A 333 -7.57 -12.87 -21.38
N ASP A 334 -7.75 -11.70 -20.76
CA ASP A 334 -8.75 -10.70 -21.14
C ASP A 334 -8.20 -9.72 -22.21
N MET A 335 -6.89 -9.74 -22.50
CA MET A 335 -6.21 -8.95 -23.55
C MET A 335 -6.34 -9.57 -24.94
#